data_AF-A0A5C6CFB9-F1
#
_entry.id   AF-A0A5C6CFB9-F1
#
_cell.length_a   1.000
_cell.length_b   1.000
_cell.length_c   1.000
_cell.angle_alpha   90.00
_cell.angle_beta   90.00
_cell.angle_gamma   90.00
#
_symmetry.space_group_name_H-M   'P 1'
#
loop_
_entity.id
_entity.type
_entity.pdbx_description
1 polymer ?
#
loop_
_entity_poly.entity_id
_entity_poly.type
_entity_poly.pdbx_seq_one_letter_code
_entity_poly.pdbx_strand_id
1 'polypeptide(L)'
;MSEVGYRVALLASIPLLWCGVCLVLSWASGWWMLSHRYLAKPGDGSGDDRDSARMRSARIGAIQYHSSLNFIADSRGLRISVFFPFRPGHPPLFVPWSEFDKIRLDNRLFSQRIKMAIGRPAVTRVVFPGWVKFRMPIEYRSRDL
;
A
#
# COMPACT_ATOMS: atom_id res chain seq x y z
N MET A 1 37.06 -20.98 12.98
CA MET A 1 35.64 -20.60 13.19
C MET A 1 34.87 -21.87 13.48
N SER A 2 34.06 -21.91 14.54
CA SER A 2 33.33 -23.13 14.95
C SER A 2 32.15 -23.42 14.01
N GLU A 3 31.78 -24.70 13.87
CA GLU A 3 30.57 -25.18 13.18
C GLU A 3 29.31 -24.39 13.57
N VAL A 4 29.22 -24.00 14.84
CA VAL A 4 28.14 -23.16 15.39
C VAL A 4 28.13 -21.77 14.75
N GLY A 5 29.30 -21.16 14.53
CA GLY A 5 29.42 -19.85 13.90
C GLY A 5 28.90 -19.83 12.46
N TYR A 6 29.19 -20.87 11.68
CA TYR A 6 28.68 -20.98 10.30
C TYR A 6 27.16 -21.13 10.25
N ARG A 7 26.60 -21.97 11.13
CA ARG A 7 25.13 -22.16 11.22
C ARG A 7 24.43 -20.85 11.61
N VAL A 8 24.97 -20.11 12.57
CA VAL A 8 24.43 -18.81 12.95
C VAL A 8 24.52 -17.81 11.80
N ALA A 9 25.65 -17.75 11.09
CA ALA A 9 25.82 -16.86 9.94
C ALA A 9 24.83 -17.19 8.79
N LEU A 10 24.65 -18.48 8.49
CA LEU A 10 23.70 -18.95 7.48
C LEU A 10 22.25 -18.62 7.85
N LEU A 11 21.88 -18.83 9.12
CA LEU A 11 20.54 -18.51 9.61
C LEU A 11 20.28 -17.00 9.62
N ALA A 12 21.31 -16.18 9.88
CA ALA A 12 21.22 -14.72 9.86
C ALA A 12 21.20 -14.12 8.45
N SER A 13 21.83 -14.77 7.45
CA SER A 13 21.87 -14.23 6.09
C SER A 13 20.50 -14.18 5.42
N ILE A 14 19.61 -15.13 5.73
CA ILE A 14 18.25 -15.19 5.16
C ILE A 14 17.42 -13.95 5.53
N PRO A 15 17.21 -13.60 6.81
CA PRO A 15 16.45 -12.41 7.17
C PRO A 15 17.15 -11.11 6.73
N LEU A 16 18.49 -11.07 6.69
CA LEU A 16 19.23 -9.91 6.19
C LEU A 16 18.96 -9.66 4.69
N LEU A 17 19.09 -10.71 3.87
CA LEU A 17 18.78 -10.65 2.44
C LEU A 17 17.32 -10.30 2.22
N TRP A 18 16.41 -10.89 3.01
CA TRP A 18 14.99 -10.61 2.94
C TRP A 18 14.65 -9.14 3.23
N CYS A 19 15.24 -8.57 4.29
CA CYS A 19 15.12 -7.14 4.60
C CYS A 19 15.64 -6.28 3.44
N GLY A 20 16.77 -6.65 2.83
CA GLY A 20 17.32 -5.96 1.66
C GLY A 20 16.33 -5.96 0.48
N VAL A 21 15.76 -7.12 0.14
CA VAL A 21 14.73 -7.23 -0.92
C VAL A 21 13.53 -6.36 -0.62
N CYS A 22 13.02 -6.37 0.63
CA CYS A 22 11.88 -5.55 1.02
C CYS A 22 12.18 -4.04 0.91
N LEU A 23 13.39 -3.59 1.27
CA LEU A 23 13.81 -2.20 1.10
C LEU A 23 13.86 -1.78 -0.37
N VAL A 24 14.41 -2.62 -1.24
CA VAL A 24 14.45 -2.37 -2.69
C VAL A 24 13.04 -2.27 -3.27
N LEU A 25 12.13 -3.16 -2.88
CA LEU A 25 10.72 -3.12 -3.33
C LEU A 25 9.99 -1.86 -2.85
N SER A 26 10.25 -1.41 -1.62
CA SER A 26 9.67 -0.16 -1.08
C SER A 26 10.14 1.06 -1.88
N TRP A 27 11.43 1.10 -2.22
CA TRP A 27 11.99 2.19 -3.02
C TRP A 27 11.43 2.16 -4.45
N ALA A 28 11.45 1.00 -5.12
CA ALA A 28 11.01 0.85 -6.50
C ALA A 28 9.50 1.09 -6.72
N SER A 29 8.67 0.83 -5.71
CA SER A 29 7.22 1.12 -5.76
C SER A 29 6.87 2.60 -5.55
N GLY A 30 7.80 3.38 -4.99
CA GLY A 30 7.56 4.72 -4.47
C GLY A 30 6.95 4.72 -3.06
N TRP A 31 6.85 3.57 -2.39
CA TRP A 31 6.31 3.47 -1.03
C TRP A 31 7.14 4.29 -0.05
N TRP A 32 8.47 4.27 -0.17
CA TRP A 32 9.35 5.10 0.65
C TRP A 32 8.98 6.58 0.59
N MET A 33 8.71 7.13 -0.60
CA MET A 33 8.29 8.53 -0.76
C MET A 33 6.90 8.76 -0.17
N LEU A 34 5.97 7.83 -0.39
CA LEU A 34 4.63 7.90 0.20
C LEU A 34 4.70 7.89 1.73
N SER A 35 5.57 7.09 2.33
CA SER A 35 5.67 7.01 3.80
C SER A 35 6.23 8.27 4.43
N HIS A 36 7.02 9.07 3.71
CA HIS A 36 7.48 10.35 4.23
C HIS A 36 6.34 11.37 4.34
N ARG A 37 5.33 11.30 3.44
CA ARG A 37 4.22 12.26 3.39
C ARG A 37 2.97 11.79 4.12
N TYR A 38 2.70 10.49 4.07
CA TYR A 38 1.44 9.88 4.46
C TYR A 38 1.65 8.77 5.49
N LEU A 39 2.64 8.93 6.38
CA LEU A 39 2.87 7.97 7.46
C LEU A 39 1.60 7.85 8.33
N ALA A 40 1.10 6.63 8.48
CA ALA A 40 -0.08 6.40 9.32
C ALA A 40 0.25 6.64 10.80
N LYS A 41 -0.57 7.43 11.46
CA LYS A 41 -0.51 7.73 12.89
C LYS A 41 -1.42 6.79 13.69
N PRO A 42 -1.25 6.70 15.01
CA PRO A 42 -2.24 6.07 15.88
C PRO A 42 -3.61 6.74 15.71
N GLY A 43 -4.66 5.94 15.48
CA GLY A 43 -6.03 6.45 15.23
C GLY A 43 -6.43 6.58 13.75
N ASP A 44 -5.48 6.51 12.83
CA ASP A 44 -5.78 6.49 11.39
C ASP A 44 -6.40 5.16 10.99
N GLY A 45 -7.59 5.20 10.36
CA GLY A 45 -8.41 4.02 10.08
C GLY A 45 -9.22 3.50 11.27
N SER A 46 -9.36 4.28 12.34
CA SER A 46 -10.16 3.95 13.53
C SER A 46 -11.52 4.67 13.59
N GLY A 47 -12.00 5.26 12.49
CA GLY A 47 -13.32 5.87 12.45
C GLY A 47 -14.45 4.84 12.67
N ASP A 48 -15.61 5.32 13.14
CA ASP A 48 -16.79 4.47 13.38
C ASP A 48 -17.31 3.83 12.08
N ASP A 49 -17.06 4.47 10.94
CA ASP A 49 -17.43 4.03 9.60
C ASP A 49 -16.36 3.17 8.90
N ARG A 50 -15.36 2.69 9.66
CA ARG A 50 -14.23 1.94 9.09
C ARG A 50 -14.67 0.62 8.44
N ASP A 51 -14.09 0.34 7.27
CA ASP A 51 -14.19 -0.94 6.60
C ASP A 51 -12.79 -1.48 6.30
N SER A 52 -12.55 -2.76 6.60
CA SER A 52 -11.22 -3.36 6.47
C SER A 52 -11.23 -4.57 5.54
N ALA A 53 -10.23 -4.61 4.67
CA ALA A 53 -10.03 -5.72 3.75
C ALA A 53 -8.57 -6.19 3.82
N ARG A 54 -8.37 -7.42 4.25
CA ARG A 54 -7.05 -8.04 4.39
C ARG A 54 -6.68 -8.86 3.15
N MET A 55 -5.38 -9.10 2.99
CA MET A 55 -4.83 -10.00 1.95
C MET A 55 -5.33 -9.66 0.54
N ARG A 56 -5.34 -8.36 0.20
CA ARG A 56 -5.77 -7.87 -1.11
C ARG A 56 -4.56 -7.62 -2.01
N SER A 57 -4.82 -7.73 -3.30
CA SER A 57 -3.84 -7.46 -4.35
C SER A 57 -4.01 -6.06 -4.90
N ALA A 58 -2.93 -5.30 -5.01
CA ALA A 58 -2.93 -3.98 -5.63
C ALA A 58 -1.58 -3.66 -6.29
N ARG A 59 -1.59 -2.72 -7.22
CA ARG A 59 -0.36 -2.19 -7.82
C ARG A 59 -0.03 -0.85 -7.19
N ILE A 60 1.22 -0.63 -6.81
CA ILE A 60 1.73 0.68 -6.37
C ILE A 60 3.03 0.94 -7.12
N GLY A 61 3.02 1.98 -7.95
CA GLY A 61 4.11 2.29 -8.87
C GLY A 61 4.38 1.15 -9.85
N ALA A 62 5.62 0.67 -9.86
CA ALA A 62 6.07 -0.43 -10.69
C ALA A 62 5.72 -1.82 -10.10
N ILE A 63 5.40 -1.90 -8.81
CA ILE A 63 5.32 -3.17 -8.07
C ILE A 63 3.87 -3.64 -7.95
N GLN A 64 3.66 -4.92 -8.27
CA GLN A 64 2.39 -5.60 -8.05
C GLN A 64 2.47 -6.37 -6.72
N TYR A 65 1.65 -5.96 -5.76
CA TYR A 65 1.47 -6.66 -4.50
C TYR A 65 0.35 -7.69 -4.68
N HIS A 66 0.67 -8.97 -4.44
CA HIS A 66 -0.26 -10.08 -4.54
C HIS A 66 -0.63 -10.58 -3.15
N SER A 67 -1.91 -10.44 -2.78
CA SER A 67 -2.48 -10.90 -1.52
C SER A 67 -1.70 -10.48 -0.26
N SER A 68 -0.96 -9.38 -0.34
CA SER A 68 -0.03 -8.95 0.72
C SER A 68 -0.40 -7.60 1.33
N LEU A 69 -1.47 -6.95 0.86
CA LEU A 69 -1.91 -5.65 1.37
C LEU A 69 -3.16 -5.78 2.22
N ASN A 70 -3.18 -5.01 3.31
CA ASN A 70 -4.34 -4.77 4.14
C ASN A 70 -4.76 -3.31 3.97
N PHE A 71 -6.04 -3.11 3.71
CA PHE A 71 -6.67 -1.82 3.53
C PHE A 71 -7.64 -1.56 4.68
N ILE A 72 -7.68 -0.33 5.17
CA ILE A 72 -8.74 0.14 6.06
C ILE A 72 -9.21 1.48 5.50
N ALA A 73 -10.46 1.56 5.07
CA ALA A 73 -11.08 2.77 4.54
C ALA A 73 -11.99 3.36 5.61
N ASP A 74 -11.92 4.66 5.84
CA ASP A 74 -12.88 5.43 6.64
C ASP A 74 -13.27 6.73 5.89
N SER A 75 -14.15 7.56 6.44
CA SER A 75 -14.56 8.84 5.84
C SER A 75 -13.41 9.81 5.56
N ARG A 76 -12.28 9.69 6.26
CA ARG A 76 -11.14 10.61 6.17
C ARG A 76 -10.14 10.16 5.10
N GLY A 77 -9.94 8.85 4.94
CA GLY A 77 -8.98 8.34 3.97
C GLY A 77 -8.86 6.82 3.90
N LEU A 78 -7.76 6.39 3.28
CA LEU A 78 -7.41 5.00 3.09
C LEU A 78 -6.08 4.68 3.77
N ARG A 79 -6.15 3.83 4.79
CA ARG A 79 -4.97 3.19 5.37
C ARG A 79 -4.56 2.00 4.52
N ILE A 80 -3.27 1.90 4.22
CA ILE A 80 -2.68 0.80 3.46
C ILE A 80 -1.50 0.26 4.25
N SER A 81 -1.44 -1.04 4.47
CA SER A 81 -0.33 -1.68 5.18
C SER A 81 0.03 -2.99 4.52
N VAL A 82 1.31 -3.34 4.58
CA VAL A 82 1.80 -4.62 4.07
C VAL A 82 1.73 -5.67 5.18
N PHE A 83 1.44 -6.92 4.81
CA PHE A 83 1.50 -8.07 5.69
C PHE A 83 2.89 -8.19 6.34
N PHE A 84 2.91 -8.60 7.61
CA PHE A 84 4.07 -8.54 8.51
C PHE A 84 5.42 -8.99 7.92
N PRO A 85 5.55 -10.16 7.25
CA PRO A 85 6.84 -10.58 6.69
C PRO A 85 7.38 -9.64 5.62
N PHE A 86 6.54 -8.93 4.87
CA PHE A 86 6.95 -8.00 3.82
C PHE A 86 6.97 -6.53 4.29
N ARG A 87 6.83 -6.30 5.59
CA ARG A 87 6.73 -4.96 6.19
C ARG A 87 8.05 -4.17 6.27
N PRO A 88 9.26 -4.77 6.31
CA PRO A 88 10.49 -3.97 6.31
C PRO A 88 10.51 -2.99 5.13
N GLY A 89 10.83 -1.72 5.40
CA GLY A 89 10.77 -0.64 4.41
C GLY A 89 9.37 -0.16 4.02
N HIS A 90 8.29 -0.83 4.46
CA HIS A 90 6.91 -0.51 4.10
C HIS A 90 6.09 -0.10 5.35
N PRO A 91 6.41 1.04 5.98
CA PRO A 91 5.60 1.52 7.10
C PRO A 91 4.16 1.76 6.62
N PRO A 92 3.15 1.53 7.48
CA PRO A 92 1.75 1.75 7.12
C PRO A 92 1.51 3.19 6.66
N LEU A 93 0.70 3.34 5.62
CA LEU A 93 0.34 4.61 5.03
C LEU A 93 -1.10 4.96 5.39
N PHE A 94 -1.41 6.24 5.56
CA PHE A 94 -2.76 6.76 5.61
C PHE A 94 -2.88 7.92 4.63
N VAL A 95 -3.60 7.69 3.53
CA VAL A 95 -3.74 8.65 2.44
C VAL A 95 -5.14 9.26 2.50
N PRO A 96 -5.27 10.58 2.74
CA PRO A 96 -6.56 11.26 2.69
C PRO A 96 -7.22 11.14 1.32
N TRP A 97 -8.56 11.10 1.27
CA TRP A 97 -9.27 10.99 -0.01
C TRP A 97 -8.95 12.15 -0.99
N SER A 98 -8.66 13.34 -0.45
CA SER A 98 -8.29 14.54 -1.21
C SER A 98 -6.97 14.41 -2.00
N GLU A 99 -6.10 13.50 -1.59
CA GLU A 99 -4.79 13.26 -2.21
C GLU A 99 -4.86 12.26 -3.38
N PHE A 100 -6.01 11.63 -3.60
CA PHE A 100 -6.25 10.82 -4.78
C PHE A 100 -6.71 11.70 -5.95
N ASP A 101 -6.13 11.44 -7.11
CA ASP A 101 -6.38 12.18 -8.34
C ASP A 101 -6.34 11.24 -9.55
N LYS A 102 -6.77 11.71 -10.73
CA LYS A 102 -6.77 10.95 -12.00
C LYS A 102 -7.52 9.62 -11.90
N ILE A 103 -8.72 9.65 -11.32
CA ILE A 103 -9.48 8.44 -11.03
C ILE A 103 -10.04 7.85 -12.33
N ARG A 104 -9.63 6.63 -12.66
CA ARG A 104 -10.05 5.91 -13.87
C ARG A 104 -10.50 4.51 -13.49
N LEU A 105 -11.68 4.10 -13.98
CA LEU A 105 -12.11 2.70 -13.89
C LEU A 105 -11.32 1.88 -14.92
N ASP A 106 -10.88 0.69 -14.51
CA ASP A 106 -10.36 -0.28 -15.46
C ASP A 106 -11.52 -1.16 -15.96
N ASN A 107 -12.13 -0.79 -17.08
CA ASN A 107 -13.31 -1.49 -17.63
C ASN A 107 -12.97 -2.81 -18.35
N ARG A 108 -11.91 -3.53 -17.96
CA ARG A 108 -11.69 -4.89 -18.47
C ARG A 108 -12.77 -5.79 -17.87
N LEU A 109 -13.52 -6.49 -18.74
CA LEU A 109 -14.78 -7.23 -18.54
C LEU A 109 -14.99 -8.03 -17.24
N PHE A 110 -13.94 -8.32 -16.46
CA PHE A 110 -14.03 -9.04 -15.18
C PHE A 110 -13.15 -8.46 -14.04
N SER A 111 -12.43 -7.36 -14.27
CA SER A 111 -11.54 -6.78 -13.27
C SER A 111 -12.11 -5.47 -12.73
N GLN A 112 -12.85 -5.55 -11.62
CA GLN A 112 -13.31 -4.40 -10.86
C GLN A 112 -12.09 -3.72 -10.20
N ARG A 113 -11.30 -2.95 -10.95
CA ARG A 113 -10.13 -2.22 -10.45
C ARG A 113 -10.25 -0.73 -10.73
N ILE A 114 -9.67 0.06 -9.83
CA ILE A 114 -9.63 1.51 -9.93
C ILE A 114 -8.18 1.97 -10.03
N LYS A 115 -7.86 2.73 -11.07
CA LYS A 115 -6.56 3.36 -11.32
C LYS A 115 -6.62 4.78 -10.81
N MET A 116 -5.62 5.20 -10.04
CA MET A 116 -5.54 6.53 -9.45
C MET A 116 -4.07 6.97 -9.34
N ALA A 117 -3.84 8.25 -9.11
CA ALA A 117 -2.57 8.78 -8.66
C ALA A 117 -2.69 9.19 -7.18
N ILE A 118 -1.60 9.08 -6.43
CA ILE A 118 -1.50 9.56 -5.05
C ILE A 118 -0.56 10.76 -4.99
N GLY A 119 -1.04 11.84 -4.37
CA GLY A 119 -0.29 13.04 -4.01
C GLY A 119 -0.36 14.18 -5.03
N ARG A 120 -0.05 15.40 -4.54
CA ARG A 120 0.00 16.64 -5.34
C ARG A 120 1.36 17.33 -5.16
N PRO A 121 2.28 17.29 -6.15
CA PRO A 121 2.23 16.55 -7.41
C PRO A 121 2.23 15.02 -7.19
N ALA A 122 1.75 14.27 -8.20
CA ALA A 122 1.60 12.82 -8.14
C ALA A 122 2.92 12.12 -7.81
N VAL A 123 2.96 11.44 -6.66
CA VAL A 123 4.10 10.66 -6.19
C VAL A 123 4.17 9.32 -6.92
N THR A 124 3.04 8.61 -6.99
CA THR A 124 2.97 7.31 -7.68
C THR A 124 1.57 7.02 -8.18
N ARG A 125 1.48 6.13 -9.17
CA ARG A 125 0.20 5.59 -9.68
C ARG A 125 -0.14 4.32 -8.95
N VAL A 126 -1.42 4.12 -8.66
CA VAL A 126 -1.93 2.95 -7.96
C VAL A 126 -3.07 2.31 -8.71
N VAL A 127 -3.19 0.99 -8.57
CA VAL A 127 -4.32 0.21 -9.07
C VAL A 127 -4.89 -0.61 -7.94
N PHE A 128 -6.02 -0.16 -7.39
CA PHE A 128 -6.67 -0.74 -6.23
C PHE A 128 -7.86 -1.62 -6.62
N PRO A 129 -8.32 -2.51 -5.72
CA PRO A 129 -9.59 -3.20 -5.87
C PRO A 129 -10.76 -2.22 -5.96
N GLY A 130 -11.78 -2.55 -6.73
CA GLY A 130 -12.92 -1.68 -7.04
C GLY A 130 -13.76 -1.32 -5.82
N TRP A 131 -13.78 -2.16 -4.77
CA TRP A 131 -14.51 -1.86 -3.53
C TRP A 131 -14.03 -0.56 -2.86
N VAL A 132 -12.76 -0.18 -3.05
CA VAL A 132 -12.21 1.08 -2.54
C VAL A 132 -12.99 2.28 -3.07
N LYS A 133 -13.47 2.23 -4.32
CA LYS A 133 -14.28 3.29 -4.93
C LYS A 133 -15.61 3.49 -4.21
N PHE A 134 -16.23 2.41 -3.74
CA PHE A 134 -17.52 2.49 -3.08
C PHE A 134 -17.42 3.09 -1.67
N ARG A 135 -16.24 2.97 -1.04
CA ARG A 135 -15.93 3.60 0.26
C ARG A 135 -15.45 5.05 0.15
N MET A 136 -14.94 5.44 -1.01
CA MET A 136 -14.59 6.83 -1.28
C MET A 136 -15.87 7.70 -1.24
N PRO A 137 -15.84 8.84 -0.49
CA PRO A 137 -16.93 9.80 -0.48
C PRO A 137 -17.27 10.31 -1.90
N ILE A 138 -18.54 10.64 -2.13
CA ILE A 138 -19.06 10.99 -3.46
C ILE A 138 -18.29 12.17 -4.08
N GLU A 139 -17.90 13.16 -3.27
CA GLU A 139 -17.15 14.36 -3.67
C GLU A 139 -15.78 14.06 -4.32
N TYR A 140 -15.19 12.90 -4.03
CA TYR A 140 -13.91 12.49 -4.62
C TYR A 140 -14.08 11.54 -5.81
N ARG A 141 -15.25 10.91 -5.98
CA ARG A 141 -15.46 9.84 -6.97
C ARG A 141 -15.46 10.33 -8.43
N SER A 142 -15.77 11.60 -8.66
CA SER A 142 -16.01 12.19 -9.99
C SER A 142 -14.92 13.14 -10.47
N ARG A 143 -13.79 13.27 -9.75
CA ARG A 143 -12.78 14.31 -10.02
C ARG A 143 -12.11 14.24 -11.40
N ASP A 144 -12.35 13.20 -12.19
CA ASP A 144 -11.85 13.13 -13.56
C ASP A 144 -12.76 12.31 -14.51
N LEU A 145 -14.06 12.14 -14.21
CA LEU A 145 -14.95 11.55 -15.23
C LEU A 145 -15.02 12.46 -16.47
#